data_AF-A0A7S1WUH0-F1
#
_entry.id   AF-A0A7S1WUH0-F1
#
_cell.length_a   1.000
_cell.length_b   1.000
_cell.length_c   1.000
_cell.angle_alpha   90.00
_cell.angle_beta   90.00
_cell.angle_gamma   90.00
#
_symmetry.space_group_name_H-M   'P 1'
#
loop_
_entity.id
_entity.type
_entity.pdbx_description
1 polymer ?
#
loop_
_entity_poly.entity_id
_entity_poly.type
_entity_poly.pdbx_seq_one_letter_code
_entity_poly.pdbx_strand_id
1 'polypeptide(L)'
;DLAALDMDSEKLEGIEVIGWQNFDAETVAAVQSTDDKVRLVFFWWQCYASTAANQGILDVPAPILSRVFQQVAAGLHSFEQALQLTNVPFPFHYTHATIWLLFMHMLFTPLAVLTWTDRPVLAFLFSGVLIFVFWALYLISAELEHPFGEDEADIDICQLQQTSNTSLQLLLSSEASRTASFSEDKRGGNADMAAAPGSCLFREDYHRKRSNSLAETFNSVLLGTG
;
A
#
# COMPACT_ATOMS: atom_id res chain seq x y z
N ASP A 1 -20.54 -1.13 -13.25
CA ASP A 1 -19.79 -2.20 -13.95
C ASP A 1 -19.03 -1.74 -15.19
N LEU A 2 -19.61 -1.01 -16.15
CA LEU A 2 -18.82 -0.49 -17.29
C LEU A 2 -18.01 0.78 -16.95
N ALA A 3 -18.49 1.62 -16.01
CA ALA A 3 -17.76 2.82 -15.58
C ALA A 3 -16.55 2.51 -14.67
N ALA A 4 -16.63 1.45 -13.85
CA ALA A 4 -15.51 0.97 -13.02
C ALA A 4 -14.36 0.42 -13.88
N LEU A 5 -14.69 -0.31 -14.96
CA LEU A 5 -13.69 -0.83 -15.90
C LEU A 5 -13.01 0.27 -16.74
N ASP A 6 -13.70 1.38 -17.01
CA ASP A 6 -13.16 2.50 -17.80
C ASP A 6 -12.25 3.40 -16.92
N MET A 7 -12.56 3.58 -15.63
CA MET A 7 -11.73 4.32 -14.68
C MET A 7 -10.52 3.52 -14.16
N ASP A 8 -10.65 2.19 -13.98
CA ASP A 8 -9.51 1.28 -13.74
C ASP A 8 -8.43 1.47 -14.82
N SER A 9 -8.85 1.72 -16.08
CA SER A 9 -7.93 1.92 -17.19
C SER A 9 -7.12 3.22 -17.08
N GLU A 10 -7.71 4.31 -16.57
CA GLU A 10 -7.05 5.62 -16.41
C GLU A 10 -5.97 5.59 -15.31
N LYS A 11 -6.22 4.90 -14.18
CA LYS A 11 -5.20 4.67 -13.13
C LYS A 11 -4.12 3.70 -13.58
N LEU A 12 -4.46 2.69 -14.38
CA LEU A 12 -3.48 1.76 -14.97
C LEU A 12 -2.55 2.45 -15.99
N GLU A 13 -3.04 3.46 -16.73
CA GLU A 13 -2.22 4.29 -17.62
C GLU A 13 -1.17 5.14 -16.87
N GLY A 14 -1.39 5.41 -15.57
CA GLY A 14 -0.45 6.13 -14.70
C GLY A 14 0.72 5.28 -14.18
N ILE A 15 0.70 3.96 -14.37
CA ILE A 15 1.74 3.06 -13.85
C ILE A 15 2.98 3.11 -14.76
N GLU A 16 4.00 3.84 -14.31
CA GLU A 16 5.28 3.90 -15.02
C GLU A 16 6.02 2.55 -14.92
N VAL A 17 6.28 1.95 -16.07
CA VAL A 17 7.13 0.76 -16.21
C VAL A 17 8.49 1.15 -16.76
N ILE A 18 9.54 0.92 -15.95
CA ILE A 18 10.92 1.24 -16.35
C ILE A 18 11.31 0.46 -17.59
N GLY A 19 11.77 1.18 -18.62
CA GLY A 19 12.45 0.57 -19.76
C GLY A 19 11.56 -0.30 -20.66
N TRP A 20 10.23 -0.12 -20.63
CA TRP A 20 9.30 -0.87 -21.49
C TRP A 20 9.70 -0.86 -22.97
N GLN A 21 10.23 0.27 -23.43
CA GLN A 21 10.65 0.49 -24.81
C GLN A 21 11.91 -0.28 -25.21
N ASN A 22 12.66 -0.81 -24.24
CA ASN A 22 13.93 -1.50 -24.48
C ASN A 22 13.76 -3.01 -24.69
N PHE A 23 12.55 -3.55 -24.50
CA PHE A 23 12.26 -4.96 -24.74
C PHE A 23 12.01 -5.23 -26.22
N ASP A 24 12.37 -6.45 -26.65
CA ASP A 24 12.11 -6.94 -27.99
C ASP A 24 10.61 -7.20 -28.24
N ALA A 25 10.22 -7.15 -29.51
CA ALA A 25 8.82 -7.29 -29.90
C ALA A 25 8.23 -8.67 -29.54
N GLU A 26 9.06 -9.72 -29.49
CA GLU A 26 8.61 -11.06 -29.11
C GLU A 26 8.31 -11.15 -27.61
N THR A 27 9.18 -10.61 -26.75
CA THR A 27 8.94 -10.51 -25.31
C THR A 27 7.68 -9.69 -25.01
N VAL A 28 7.50 -8.54 -25.66
CA VAL A 28 6.30 -7.71 -25.48
C VAL A 28 5.03 -8.46 -25.91
N ALA A 29 5.06 -9.15 -27.06
CA ALA A 29 3.94 -9.95 -27.51
C ALA A 29 3.63 -11.11 -26.56
N ALA A 30 4.65 -11.77 -26.01
CA ALA A 30 4.49 -12.86 -25.04
C ALA A 30 3.79 -12.37 -23.76
N VAL A 31 4.19 -11.22 -23.21
CA VAL A 31 3.52 -10.61 -22.04
C VAL A 31 2.08 -10.21 -22.36
N GLN A 32 1.83 -9.61 -23.52
CA GLN A 32 0.48 -9.18 -23.91
C GLN A 32 -0.46 -10.37 -24.14
N SER A 33 0.04 -11.51 -24.62
CA SER A 33 -0.75 -12.70 -24.88
C SER A 33 -1.10 -13.53 -23.64
N THR A 34 -0.42 -13.28 -22.50
CA THR A 34 -0.55 -14.08 -21.28
C THR A 34 -1.50 -13.43 -20.29
N ASP A 35 -2.31 -14.25 -19.60
CA ASP A 35 -3.22 -13.81 -18.53
C ASP A 35 -2.43 -13.45 -17.25
N ASP A 36 -1.57 -14.37 -16.78
CA ASP A 36 -0.69 -14.21 -15.62
C ASP A 36 0.63 -13.48 -15.94
N LYS A 37 0.56 -12.19 -16.29
CA LYS A 37 1.74 -11.38 -16.69
C LYS A 37 2.84 -11.34 -15.63
N VAL A 38 2.48 -11.18 -14.35
CA VAL A 38 3.43 -11.03 -13.23
C VAL A 38 4.25 -12.31 -13.03
N ARG A 39 3.61 -13.48 -13.08
CA ARG A 39 4.30 -14.78 -12.91
C ARG A 39 5.26 -15.06 -14.06
N LEU A 40 4.90 -14.68 -15.29
CA LEU A 40 5.76 -14.84 -16.46
C LEU A 40 7.04 -14.00 -16.30
N VAL A 41 6.92 -12.73 -15.94
CA VAL A 41 8.08 -11.83 -15.73
C VAL A 41 8.96 -12.33 -14.57
N PHE A 42 8.35 -12.78 -13.48
CA PHE A 42 9.07 -13.37 -12.35
C PHE A 42 9.88 -14.60 -12.77
N PHE A 43 9.30 -15.49 -13.57
CA PHE A 43 9.98 -16.68 -14.08
C PHE A 43 11.17 -16.31 -14.98
N TRP A 44 11.00 -15.34 -15.88
CA TRP A 44 12.10 -14.85 -16.72
C TRP A 44 13.25 -14.26 -15.89
N TRP A 45 12.92 -13.49 -14.86
CA TRP A 45 13.94 -12.97 -13.95
C TRP A 45 14.72 -14.11 -13.26
N GLN A 46 14.04 -15.16 -12.80
CA GLN A 46 14.69 -16.31 -12.16
C GLN A 46 15.61 -17.06 -13.13
N CYS A 47 15.15 -17.30 -14.36
CA CYS A 47 15.96 -17.93 -15.40
C CYS A 47 17.19 -17.09 -15.74
N TYR A 48 17.02 -15.77 -15.85
CA TYR A 48 18.11 -14.83 -16.12
C TYR A 48 19.15 -14.85 -14.99
N ALA A 49 18.71 -14.71 -13.74
CA ALA A 49 19.59 -14.73 -12.57
C ALA A 49 20.35 -16.06 -12.43
N SER A 50 19.71 -17.19 -12.72
CA SER A 50 20.34 -18.51 -12.73
C SER A 50 21.42 -18.62 -13.81
N THR A 51 21.14 -18.16 -15.04
CA THR A 51 22.12 -18.14 -16.13
C THR A 51 23.30 -17.22 -15.82
N ALA A 52 23.05 -16.03 -15.26
CA ALA A 52 24.10 -15.08 -14.87
C ALA A 52 25.03 -15.64 -13.78
N ALA A 53 24.49 -16.41 -12.84
CA ALA A 53 25.28 -17.12 -11.83
C ALA A 53 26.13 -18.23 -12.45
N ASN A 54 25.57 -19.04 -13.37
CA ASN A 54 26.31 -20.10 -14.06
C ASN A 54 27.43 -19.57 -14.96
N GLN A 55 27.26 -18.38 -15.55
CA GLN A 55 28.26 -17.72 -16.38
C GLN A 55 29.37 -17.02 -15.57
N GLY A 56 29.26 -16.96 -14.24
CA GLY A 56 30.23 -16.29 -13.37
C GLY A 56 30.16 -14.75 -13.43
N ILE A 57 29.10 -14.17 -14.02
CA ILE A 57 28.84 -12.72 -13.98
C ILE A 57 28.53 -12.30 -12.54
N LEU A 58 27.83 -13.18 -11.81
CA LEU A 58 27.48 -12.99 -10.40
C LEU A 58 28.41 -13.84 -9.52
N ASP A 59 29.63 -13.35 -9.26
CA ASP A 59 30.62 -14.02 -8.42
C ASP A 59 30.30 -13.84 -6.92
N VAL A 60 29.25 -14.54 -6.47
CA VAL A 60 28.72 -14.47 -5.10
C VAL A 60 28.54 -15.90 -4.57
N PRO A 61 28.89 -16.19 -3.31
CA PRO A 61 28.74 -17.53 -2.77
C PRO A 61 27.27 -17.97 -2.73
N ALA A 62 27.04 -19.26 -3.02
CA ALA A 62 25.71 -19.86 -3.19
C ALA A 62 24.70 -19.54 -2.05
N PRO A 63 25.07 -19.47 -0.75
CA PRO A 63 24.12 -19.12 0.31
C PRO A 63 23.55 -17.71 0.20
N ILE A 64 24.31 -16.74 -0.30
CA ILE A 64 23.84 -15.36 -0.46
C ILE A 64 22.92 -15.26 -1.67
N LEU A 65 23.30 -15.91 -2.78
CA LEU A 65 22.48 -15.96 -3.97
C LEU A 65 21.12 -16.63 -3.70
N SER A 66 21.12 -17.76 -2.96
CA SER A 66 19.89 -18.43 -2.55
C SER A 66 18.97 -17.51 -1.72
N ARG A 67 19.55 -16.67 -0.84
CA ARG A 67 18.78 -15.67 -0.08
C ARG A 67 18.11 -14.64 -0.99
N VAL A 68 18.79 -14.16 -2.04
CA VAL A 68 18.17 -13.21 -2.99
C VAL A 68 16.97 -13.83 -3.68
N PHE A 69 17.10 -15.07 -4.17
CA PHE A 69 15.96 -15.80 -4.76
C PHE A 69 14.79 -15.94 -3.78
N GLN A 70 15.07 -16.24 -2.51
CA GLN A 70 14.04 -16.33 -1.47
C GLN A 70 13.34 -14.99 -1.23
N GLN A 71 14.08 -13.88 -1.19
CA GLN A 71 13.49 -12.54 -0.99
C GLN A 71 12.59 -12.14 -2.16
N VAL A 72 13.02 -12.40 -3.40
CA VAL A 72 12.20 -12.11 -4.58
C VAL A 72 10.96 -13.02 -4.64
N ALA A 73 11.11 -14.31 -4.29
CA ALA A 73 9.97 -15.23 -4.16
C ALA A 73 8.99 -14.81 -3.05
N ALA A 74 9.49 -14.29 -1.91
CA ALA A 74 8.66 -13.71 -0.87
C ALA A 74 7.87 -12.50 -1.40
N GLY A 75 8.47 -11.68 -2.25
CA GLY A 75 7.78 -10.58 -2.95
C GLY A 75 6.62 -11.06 -3.81
N LEU A 76 6.81 -12.12 -4.62
CA LEU A 76 5.72 -12.73 -5.39
C LEU A 76 4.62 -13.27 -4.47
N HIS A 77 4.99 -13.90 -3.35
CA HIS A 77 4.00 -14.38 -2.39
C HIS A 77 3.18 -13.25 -1.77
N SER A 78 3.79 -12.12 -1.42
CA SER A 78 3.08 -10.93 -0.95
C SER A 78 2.12 -10.36 -2.00
N PHE A 79 2.51 -10.37 -3.28
CA PHE A 79 1.62 -9.98 -4.38
C PHE A 79 0.40 -10.92 -4.49
N GLU A 80 0.62 -12.24 -4.42
CA GLU A 80 -0.47 -13.24 -4.44
C GLU A 80 -1.40 -13.09 -3.23
N GLN A 81 -0.88 -12.75 -2.05
CA GLN A 81 -1.71 -12.45 -0.87
C GLN A 81 -2.59 -11.21 -1.11
N ALA A 82 -2.06 -10.16 -1.75
CA ALA A 82 -2.84 -8.98 -2.11
C ALA A 82 -3.94 -9.31 -3.15
N LEU A 83 -3.63 -10.16 -4.13
CA LEU A 83 -4.63 -10.67 -5.07
C LEU A 83 -5.72 -11.48 -4.37
N GLN A 84 -5.38 -12.30 -3.36
CA GLN A 84 -6.39 -13.02 -2.59
C GLN A 84 -7.32 -12.08 -1.84
N LEU A 85 -6.81 -10.99 -1.28
CA LEU A 85 -7.65 -9.99 -0.60
C LEU A 85 -8.66 -9.34 -1.57
N THR A 86 -8.26 -9.13 -2.82
CA THR A 86 -9.11 -8.51 -3.85
C THR A 86 -10.09 -9.51 -4.48
N ASN A 87 -9.63 -10.74 -4.73
CA ASN A 87 -10.38 -11.75 -5.48
C ASN A 87 -11.29 -12.61 -4.60
N VAL A 88 -11.10 -12.63 -3.28
CA VAL A 88 -11.95 -13.38 -2.36
C VAL A 88 -13.00 -12.43 -1.78
N PRO A 89 -14.23 -12.40 -2.34
CA PRO A 89 -15.27 -11.52 -1.82
C PRO A 89 -15.66 -11.93 -0.41
N PHE A 90 -16.02 -10.95 0.43
CA PHE A 90 -16.53 -11.23 1.76
C PHE A 90 -17.83 -12.07 1.68
N PRO A 91 -18.06 -13.00 2.62
CA PRO A 91 -19.22 -13.87 2.54
C PRO A 91 -20.55 -13.09 2.62
N PHE A 92 -21.33 -13.15 1.55
CA PHE A 92 -22.61 -12.45 1.40
C PHE A 92 -23.59 -12.62 2.57
N HIS A 93 -23.61 -13.81 3.18
CA HIS A 93 -24.47 -14.09 4.33
C HIS A 93 -24.13 -13.27 5.57
N TYR A 94 -22.84 -12.97 5.78
CA TYR A 94 -22.41 -12.14 6.91
C TYR A 94 -22.84 -10.69 6.71
N THR A 95 -22.68 -10.13 5.51
CA THR A 95 -23.11 -8.75 5.19
C THR A 95 -24.60 -8.58 5.46
N HIS A 96 -25.43 -9.51 4.99
CA HIS A 96 -26.87 -9.45 5.24
C HIS A 96 -27.24 -9.58 6.70
N ALA A 97 -26.60 -10.49 7.45
CA ALA A 97 -26.86 -10.64 8.87
C ALA A 97 -26.55 -9.34 9.64
N THR A 98 -25.44 -8.67 9.30
CA THR A 98 -25.05 -7.38 9.89
C THR A 98 -26.07 -6.29 9.57
N ILE A 99 -26.51 -6.17 8.31
CA ILE A 99 -27.54 -5.20 7.90
C ILE A 99 -28.85 -5.43 8.67
N TRP A 100 -29.31 -6.68 8.77
CA TRP A 100 -30.51 -7.01 9.55
C TRP A 100 -30.37 -6.66 11.03
N LEU A 101 -29.20 -6.90 11.62
CA LEU A 101 -28.90 -6.53 12.99
C LEU A 101 -28.92 -5.00 13.18
N LEU A 102 -28.39 -4.22 12.22
CA LEU A 102 -28.44 -2.77 12.24
C LEU A 102 -29.88 -2.24 12.12
N PHE A 103 -30.73 -2.84 11.28
CA PHE A 103 -32.15 -2.49 11.22
C PHE A 103 -32.89 -2.77 12.53
N MET A 104 -32.64 -3.94 13.15
CA MET A 104 -33.21 -4.27 14.45
C MET A 104 -32.71 -3.29 15.53
N HIS A 105 -31.42 -2.97 15.54
CA HIS A 105 -30.85 -1.97 16.44
C HIS A 105 -31.52 -0.59 16.24
N MET A 106 -31.72 -0.15 15.01
CA MET A 106 -32.41 1.11 14.69
C MET A 106 -33.84 1.14 15.25
N LEU A 107 -34.55 0.00 15.23
CA LEU A 107 -35.93 -0.10 15.72
C LEU A 107 -36.02 -0.21 17.25
N PHE A 108 -35.18 -1.05 17.87
CA PHE A 108 -35.28 -1.36 19.30
C PHE A 108 -34.58 -0.35 20.21
N THR A 109 -33.47 0.25 19.77
CA THR A 109 -32.75 1.27 20.55
C THR A 109 -33.61 2.47 20.97
N PRO A 110 -34.42 3.11 20.10
CA PRO A 110 -35.25 4.23 20.53
C PRO A 110 -36.36 3.78 21.49
N LEU A 111 -36.93 2.58 21.31
CA LEU A 111 -37.93 2.01 22.23
C LEU A 111 -37.34 1.76 23.62
N ALA A 112 -36.12 1.22 23.70
CA ALA A 112 -35.43 0.99 24.97
C ALA A 112 -35.10 2.31 25.69
N VAL A 113 -34.56 3.29 24.98
CA VAL A 113 -34.15 4.58 25.57
C VAL A 113 -35.35 5.37 26.10
N LEU A 114 -36.53 5.27 25.47
CA LEU A 114 -37.77 5.87 25.97
C LEU A 114 -38.19 5.31 27.33
N THR A 115 -37.86 4.04 27.64
CA THR A 115 -38.15 3.47 28.97
C THR A 115 -37.16 3.90 30.06
N TRP A 116 -35.99 4.41 29.67
CA TRP A 116 -34.92 4.78 30.61
C TRP A 116 -34.94 6.26 30.97
N THR A 117 -35.51 7.11 30.13
CA THR A 117 -35.47 8.57 30.31
C THR A 117 -36.82 9.22 30.09
N ASP A 118 -37.29 9.98 31.08
CA ASP A 118 -38.54 10.77 30.99
C ASP A 118 -38.40 12.05 30.14
N ARG A 119 -37.17 12.43 29.77
CA ARG A 119 -36.86 13.65 28.99
C ARG A 119 -36.78 13.31 27.50
N PRO A 120 -37.73 13.77 26.66
CA PRO A 120 -37.79 13.38 25.25
C PRO A 120 -36.58 13.87 24.45
N VAL A 121 -36.05 15.05 24.75
CA VAL A 121 -34.85 15.59 24.08
C VAL A 121 -33.62 14.73 24.34
N LEU A 122 -33.44 14.28 25.58
CA LEU A 122 -32.30 13.44 25.96
C LEU A 122 -32.45 12.03 25.36
N ALA A 123 -33.66 11.50 25.30
CA ALA A 123 -33.95 10.22 24.64
C ALA A 123 -33.66 10.25 23.13
N PHE A 124 -33.99 11.35 22.44
CA PHE A 124 -33.65 11.54 21.02
C PHE A 124 -32.14 11.60 20.79
N LEU A 125 -31.41 12.38 21.61
CA LEU A 125 -29.95 12.50 21.47
C LEU A 125 -29.25 11.16 21.75
N PHE A 126 -29.61 10.45 22.82
CA PHE A 126 -28.98 9.16 23.14
C PHE A 126 -29.27 8.10 22.08
N SER A 127 -30.52 7.95 21.64
CA SER A 127 -30.85 6.97 20.60
C SER A 127 -30.23 7.34 19.25
N GLY A 128 -30.21 8.62 18.89
CA GLY A 128 -29.55 9.12 17.68
C GLY A 128 -28.06 8.85 17.64
N VAL A 129 -27.33 9.15 18.73
CA VAL A 129 -25.88 8.89 18.82
C VAL A 129 -25.58 7.40 18.74
N LEU A 130 -26.33 6.55 19.44
CA LEU A 130 -26.10 5.09 19.41
C LEU A 130 -26.31 4.52 18.01
N ILE A 131 -27.42 4.86 17.36
CA ILE A 131 -27.72 4.41 16.00
C ILE A 131 -26.65 4.94 15.03
N PHE A 132 -26.32 6.23 15.11
CA PHE A 132 -25.31 6.86 14.25
C PHE A 132 -23.95 6.16 14.34
N VAL A 133 -23.47 5.85 15.55
CA VAL A 133 -22.16 5.20 15.73
C VAL A 133 -22.12 3.81 15.08
N PHE A 134 -23.17 3.00 15.22
CA PHE A 134 -23.21 1.67 14.60
C PHE A 134 -23.31 1.73 13.08
N TRP A 135 -24.09 2.66 12.53
CA TRP A 135 -24.14 2.87 11.08
C TRP A 135 -22.83 3.43 10.53
N ALA A 136 -22.19 4.38 11.22
CA ALA A 136 -20.90 4.91 10.84
C ALA A 136 -19.82 3.81 10.85
N LEU A 137 -19.80 2.95 11.87
CA LEU A 137 -18.87 1.83 11.94
C LEU A 137 -19.07 0.84 10.79
N TYR A 138 -20.32 0.55 10.42
CA TYR A 138 -20.63 -0.31 9.27
C TYR A 138 -20.13 0.30 7.96
N LEU A 139 -20.38 1.59 7.72
CA LEU A 139 -19.91 2.28 6.52
C LEU A 139 -18.37 2.27 6.45
N ILE A 140 -17.69 2.62 7.54
CA ILE A 140 -16.21 2.56 7.59
C ILE A 140 -15.71 1.14 7.32
N SER A 141 -16.36 0.11 7.86
CA SER A 141 -15.95 -1.27 7.60
C SER A 141 -16.15 -1.71 6.15
N ALA A 142 -17.15 -1.16 5.46
CA ALA A 142 -17.41 -1.43 4.05
C ALA A 142 -16.35 -0.77 3.15
N GLU A 143 -15.97 0.47 3.45
CA GLU A 143 -14.86 1.17 2.77
C GLU A 143 -13.54 0.41 2.94
N LEU A 144 -13.24 -0.05 4.17
CA LEU A 144 -12.01 -0.80 4.47
C LEU A 144 -11.95 -2.20 3.84
N GLU A 145 -13.06 -2.71 3.28
CA GLU A 145 -13.10 -4.00 2.59
C GLU A 145 -12.38 -3.96 1.23
N HIS A 146 -12.31 -2.78 0.59
CA HIS A 146 -11.78 -2.60 -0.76
C HIS A 146 -10.55 -1.68 -0.83
N PRO A 147 -9.42 -2.00 -0.16
CA PRO A 147 -8.29 -1.09 0.03
C PRO A 147 -7.50 -0.71 -1.24
N PHE A 148 -7.78 -1.37 -2.36
CA PHE A 148 -7.17 -1.14 -3.67
C PHE A 148 -8.16 -0.50 -4.65
N GLY A 149 -9.27 0.05 -4.14
CA GLY A 149 -10.30 0.70 -4.93
C GLY A 149 -9.89 2.08 -5.43
N GLU A 150 -10.89 2.91 -5.64
CA GLU A 150 -10.70 4.22 -6.24
C GLU A 150 -10.88 5.41 -5.29
N ASP A 151 -11.21 5.14 -4.04
CA ASP A 151 -11.57 6.15 -3.05
C ASP A 151 -10.32 6.89 -2.52
N GLU A 152 -10.52 8.11 -1.99
CA GLU A 152 -9.42 8.90 -1.44
C GLU A 152 -8.72 8.23 -0.24
N ALA A 153 -9.41 7.31 0.42
CA ALA A 153 -8.90 6.54 1.55
C ALA A 153 -8.11 5.29 1.13
N ASP A 154 -8.12 4.95 -0.16
CA ASP A 154 -7.45 3.76 -0.69
C ASP A 154 -5.95 3.95 -0.88
N ILE A 155 -5.27 2.83 -1.10
CA ILE A 155 -3.83 2.80 -1.30
C ILE A 155 -3.48 3.36 -2.69
N ASP A 156 -2.64 4.40 -2.73
CA ASP A 156 -2.12 4.95 -3.98
C ASP A 156 -1.06 4.02 -4.61
N ILE A 157 -1.52 3.16 -5.51
CA ILE A 157 -0.69 2.20 -6.26
C ILE A 157 0.34 2.93 -7.14
N CYS A 158 -0.02 4.09 -7.70
CA CYS A 158 0.88 4.88 -8.55
C CYS A 158 2.06 5.42 -7.74
N GLN A 159 1.81 5.98 -6.56
CA GLN A 159 2.87 6.45 -5.67
C GLN A 159 3.75 5.31 -5.16
N LEU A 160 3.17 4.14 -4.86
CA LEU A 160 3.93 2.94 -4.48
C LEU A 160 4.88 2.51 -5.61
N GLN A 161 4.38 2.45 -6.84
CA GLN A 161 5.20 2.11 -8.01
C GLN A 161 6.31 3.13 -8.26
N GLN A 162 6.00 4.43 -8.20
CA GLN A 162 7.01 5.49 -8.37
C GLN A 162 8.11 5.42 -7.31
N THR A 163 7.75 5.12 -6.06
CA THR A 163 8.72 4.95 -4.97
C THR A 163 9.62 3.73 -5.21
N SER A 164 9.04 2.63 -5.69
CA SER A 164 9.78 1.43 -6.09
C SER A 164 10.74 1.73 -7.25
N ASN A 165 10.24 2.38 -8.31
CA ASN A 165 11.03 2.77 -9.48
C ASN A 165 12.20 3.66 -9.11
N THR A 166 11.97 4.68 -8.26
CA THR A 166 13.02 5.57 -7.77
C THR A 166 14.10 4.80 -6.99
N SER A 167 13.68 3.83 -6.17
CA SER A 167 14.60 3.00 -5.41
C SER A 167 15.45 2.11 -6.32
N LEU A 168 14.84 1.51 -7.35
CA LEU A 168 15.56 0.70 -8.35
C LEU A 168 16.54 1.55 -9.17
N GLN A 169 16.13 2.74 -9.60
CA GLN A 169 17.00 3.68 -10.33
C GLN A 169 18.19 4.11 -9.47
N LEU A 170 17.99 4.35 -8.17
CA LEU A 170 19.07 4.64 -7.23
C LEU A 170 20.02 3.46 -7.08
N LEU A 171 19.53 2.21 -7.02
CA LEU A 171 20.39 1.03 -6.96
C LEU A 171 21.22 0.81 -8.24
N LEU A 172 20.73 1.29 -9.38
CA LEU A 172 21.45 1.27 -10.67
C LEU A 172 22.40 2.47 -10.83
N SER A 173 22.29 3.49 -9.97
CA SER A 173 23.08 4.71 -10.10
C SER A 173 24.53 4.48 -9.69
N SER A 174 25.43 5.28 -10.26
CA SER A 174 26.87 5.17 -9.97
C SER A 174 27.20 5.41 -8.49
N GLU A 175 26.35 6.16 -7.78
CA GLU A 175 26.48 6.41 -6.35
C GLU A 175 26.28 5.14 -5.51
N ALA A 176 25.40 4.22 -5.90
CA ALA A 176 25.15 2.99 -5.13
C ALA A 176 26.36 2.03 -5.13
N SER A 177 27.23 2.11 -6.15
CA SER A 177 28.47 1.34 -6.21
C SER A 177 29.57 1.91 -5.30
N ARG A 178 29.44 3.15 -4.84
CA ARG A 178 30.44 3.81 -3.99
C ARG A 178 30.37 3.26 -2.56
N THR A 179 31.43 2.61 -2.12
CA THR A 179 31.61 2.31 -0.69
C THR A 179 31.96 3.58 0.07
N ALA A 180 31.16 3.94 1.07
CA ALA A 180 31.47 5.08 1.95
C ALA A 180 32.76 4.79 2.73
N SER A 181 33.78 5.62 2.54
CA SER A 181 35.02 5.57 3.32
C SER A 181 34.96 6.56 4.48
N PHE A 182 35.48 6.13 5.63
CA PHE A 182 35.72 7.04 6.75
C PHE A 182 36.93 7.93 6.44
N SER A 183 36.80 9.24 6.66
CA SER A 183 37.97 10.13 6.63
C SER A 183 38.84 9.86 7.86
N GLU A 184 40.10 9.52 7.65
CA GLU A 184 41.07 9.23 8.73
C GLU A 184 41.39 10.47 9.60
N ASP A 185 41.04 11.67 9.15
CA ASP A 185 41.40 12.96 9.74
C ASP A 185 40.72 13.24 11.11
N LYS A 186 39.79 12.38 11.55
CA LYS A 186 39.10 12.51 12.86
C LYS A 186 39.54 11.50 13.92
N ARG A 187 40.62 10.75 13.67
CA ARG A 187 41.09 9.68 14.57
C ARG A 187 41.87 10.18 15.80
N GLY A 188 42.22 11.46 15.87
CA GLY A 188 43.04 12.05 16.93
C GLY A 188 42.38 13.24 17.62
N GLY A 189 41.42 12.99 18.52
CA GLY A 189 40.85 14.05 19.34
C GLY A 189 39.70 13.54 20.18
N ASN A 190 39.83 13.70 21.50
CA ASN A 190 38.85 13.32 22.51
C ASN A 190 37.44 13.82 22.17
N ALA A 191 36.49 12.89 22.04
CA ALA A 191 35.05 13.07 22.19
C ALA A 191 34.43 14.42 21.75
N ASP A 192 34.28 14.62 20.44
CA ASP A 192 33.18 15.46 19.92
C ASP A 192 32.21 14.57 19.13
N MET A 193 31.45 13.76 19.87
CA MET A 193 30.17 13.17 19.43
C MET A 193 29.07 14.26 19.35
N ALA A 194 29.43 15.50 19.02
CA ALA A 194 28.45 16.51 18.71
C ALA A 194 27.82 16.14 17.37
N ALA A 195 26.51 15.90 17.38
CA ALA A 195 25.72 15.74 16.17
C ALA A 195 26.02 16.92 15.23
N ALA A 196 26.50 16.64 14.02
CA ALA A 196 26.66 17.68 13.02
C ALA A 196 25.27 18.29 12.75
N PRO A 197 25.11 19.62 12.72
CA PRO A 197 23.85 20.22 12.34
C PRO A 197 23.48 19.75 10.93
N GLY A 198 22.47 18.87 10.83
CA GLY A 198 22.07 18.19 9.59
C GLY A 198 22.23 16.66 9.57
N SER A 199 22.75 16.01 10.62
CA SER A 199 22.89 14.54 10.64
C SER A 199 21.57 13.76 10.83
N CYS A 200 20.45 14.45 11.02
CA CYS A 200 19.11 13.87 11.16
C CYS A 200 18.29 13.85 9.86
N LEU A 201 18.92 13.91 8.69
CA LEU A 201 18.24 13.98 7.39
C LEU A 201 17.31 12.78 7.10
N PHE A 202 17.60 11.58 7.63
CA PHE A 202 16.79 10.39 7.34
C PHE A 202 15.44 10.33 8.08
N ARG A 203 15.28 11.04 9.20
CA ARG A 203 14.06 10.99 10.04
C ARG A 203 13.04 12.07 9.64
N GLU A 204 13.50 13.21 9.14
CA GLU A 204 12.63 14.37 8.87
C GLU A 204 11.69 14.15 7.67
N ASP A 205 12.16 13.50 6.60
CA ASP A 205 11.36 13.38 5.37
C ASP A 205 10.16 12.44 5.50
N TYR A 206 10.28 11.36 6.27
CA TYR A 206 9.18 10.40 6.49
C TYR A 206 8.06 10.99 7.37
N HIS A 207 8.43 11.71 8.45
CA HIS A 207 7.43 12.33 9.33
C HIS A 207 6.77 13.56 8.69
N ARG A 208 7.48 14.31 7.84
CA ARG A 208 6.94 15.49 7.15
C ARG A 208 5.85 15.13 6.15
N LYS A 209 6.02 14.07 5.36
CA LYS A 209 4.98 13.58 4.42
C LYS A 209 3.72 13.12 5.15
N ARG A 210 3.86 12.37 6.25
CA ARG A 210 2.72 11.90 7.06
C ARG A 210 1.98 13.03 7.79
N SER A 211 2.71 14.03 8.28
CA SER A 211 2.12 15.21 8.94
C SER A 211 1.26 16.04 8.00
N ASN A 212 1.70 16.21 6.74
CA ASN A 212 0.95 16.99 5.76
C ASN A 212 -0.32 16.27 5.31
N SER A 213 -0.23 14.95 5.07
CA SER A 213 -1.39 14.11 4.74
C SER A 213 -2.46 14.10 5.85
N LEU A 214 -2.05 14.02 7.13
CA LEU A 214 -2.98 14.11 8.26
C LEU A 214 -3.59 15.51 8.44
N ALA A 215 -2.84 16.57 8.14
CA ALA A 215 -3.37 17.93 8.20
C ALA A 215 -4.38 18.22 7.08
N GLU A 216 -4.17 17.63 5.90
CA GLU A 216 -5.10 17.73 4.76
C GLU A 216 -6.39 16.95 5.02
N THR A 217 -6.32 15.72 5.55
CA THR A 217 -7.52 14.95 5.95
C THR A 217 -8.27 15.61 7.11
N PHE A 218 -7.57 16.23 8.06
CA PHE A 218 -8.24 16.94 9.15
C PHE A 218 -8.95 18.19 8.65
N ASN A 219 -8.37 18.91 7.69
CA ASN A 219 -8.99 20.09 7.09
C ASN A 219 -10.16 19.74 6.16
N SER A 220 -10.11 18.63 5.40
CA SER A 220 -11.24 18.20 4.57
C SER A 220 -12.45 17.78 5.42
N VAL A 221 -12.22 17.06 6.51
CA VAL A 221 -13.26 16.68 7.49
C VAL A 221 -13.86 17.90 8.22
N LEU A 222 -13.06 18.93 8.51
CA LEU A 222 -13.53 20.16 9.16
C LEU A 222 -14.27 21.12 8.22
N LEU A 223 -13.94 21.11 6.93
CA LEU A 223 -14.53 22.02 5.93
C LEU A 223 -15.73 21.42 5.20
N GLY A 224 -16.07 20.15 5.44
CA GLY A 224 -17.32 19.55 4.96
C GLY A 224 -17.44 19.53 3.44
N THR A 225 -16.32 19.46 2.73
CA THR A 225 -16.28 19.27 1.28
C THR A 225 -16.00 17.80 1.01
N GLY A 226 -17.06 17.00 1.04
CA GLY A 226 -17.17 15.76 0.27
C GLY A 226 -18.03 16.03 -0.95
#